data_AF-A0A183ET41-F1
#
_entry.id   AF-A0A183ET41-F1
#
_cell.length_a   1.000
_cell.length_b   1.000
_cell.length_c   1.000
_cell.angle_alpha   90.00
_cell.angle_beta   90.00
_cell.angle_gamma   90.00
#
_symmetry.space_group_name_H-M   'P 1'
#
loop_
_entity.id
_entity.type
_entity.pdbx_description
1 polymer ?
#
loop_
_entity_poly.entity_id
_entity_poly.type
_entity_poly.pdbx_seq_one_letter_code
_entity_poly.pdbx_strand_id
1 'polypeptide(L)'
;MRVYEVATFYSMFNRQPVGKYFVQVCGTTPCMLRGAESIIETISKKLGIKVGETTKDGLFTLAEVECLGACVNAPMVQAYLTPKDICDILDEFKAGKRPKPGPRSGRLASEPITGPTTLTTPPKPPGFGFQKGI
;
A
#
# COMPACT_ATOMS: atom_id res chain seq x y z
N MET A 1 8.02 5.54 32.44
CA MET A 1 8.57 6.34 31.33
C MET A 1 8.73 5.56 30.02
N ARG A 2 9.25 4.32 30.03
CA ARG A 2 9.57 3.54 28.81
C ARG A 2 8.42 3.36 27.80
N VAL A 3 7.18 3.29 28.28
CA VAL A 3 5.99 3.17 27.40
C VAL A 3 5.80 4.42 26.52
N TYR A 4 6.02 5.61 27.08
CA TYR A 4 5.91 6.85 26.30
C TYR A 4 7.04 6.95 25.28
N GLU A 5 8.26 6.55 25.63
CA GLU A 5 9.40 6.51 24.70
C GLU A 5 9.07 5.65 23.47
N VAL A 6 8.56 4.44 23.69
CA VAL A 6 8.15 3.52 22.62
C VAL A 6 6.98 4.10 21.81
N ALA A 7 5.95 4.63 22.46
CA ALA A 7 4.77 5.19 21.80
C ALA A 7 5.07 6.45 20.98
N THR A 8 6.11 7.22 21.32
CA THR A 8 6.56 8.37 20.53
C THR A 8 7.58 8.03 19.45
N PHE A 9 8.34 6.95 19.65
CA PHE A 9 9.40 6.53 18.73
C PHE A 9 8.85 5.84 17.48
N TYR A 10 7.86 4.96 17.64
CA TYR A 10 7.26 4.25 16.52
C TYR A 10 6.07 5.02 15.92
N SER A 11 6.19 5.42 14.66
CA SER A 11 5.18 6.19 13.91
C SER A 11 3.86 5.46 13.68
N MET A 12 3.81 4.15 13.90
CA MET A 12 2.59 3.33 13.77
C MET A 12 1.62 3.54 14.94
N PHE A 13 2.09 4.05 16.08
CA PHE A 13 1.23 4.36 17.22
C PHE A 13 0.55 5.71 17.02
N ASN A 14 -0.71 5.66 16.60
CA ASN A 14 -1.55 6.84 16.48
C ASN A 14 -1.89 7.41 17.86
N ARG A 15 -1.25 8.53 18.22
CA ARG A 15 -1.52 9.27 19.47
C ARG A 15 -2.67 10.27 19.35
N GLN A 16 -3.12 10.52 18.12
CA GLN A 16 -4.29 11.35 17.82
C GLN A 16 -5.41 10.46 17.29
N PRO A 17 -6.69 10.84 17.49
CA PRO A 17 -7.81 10.09 16.93
C PRO A 17 -7.72 10.12 15.40
N VAL A 18 -7.60 8.93 14.81
CA VAL A 18 -7.62 8.72 13.37
C VAL A 18 -8.99 8.21 12.94
N GLY A 19 -9.34 8.43 11.68
CA GLY A 19 -10.53 7.86 11.08
C GLY A 19 -10.46 6.34 11.00
N LYS A 20 -11.62 5.72 10.75
CA LYS A 20 -11.74 4.26 10.63
C LYS A 20 -10.77 3.63 9.61
N TYR A 21 -10.49 4.34 8.53
CA TYR A 21 -9.58 3.97 7.47
C TYR A 21 -8.39 4.94 7.44
N PHE A 22 -7.24 4.46 7.89
CA PHE A 22 -5.99 5.20 7.84
C PHE A 22 -5.28 4.96 6.50
N VAL A 23 -5.41 5.92 5.59
CA VAL A 23 -4.89 5.83 4.22
C VAL A 23 -3.46 6.34 4.21
N GLN A 24 -2.50 5.43 4.11
CA GLN A 24 -1.07 5.72 4.06
C GLN A 24 -0.57 5.68 2.62
N VAL A 25 -0.06 6.80 2.11
CA VAL A 25 0.51 6.89 0.76
C VAL A 25 2.02 6.98 0.85
N CYS A 26 2.74 6.10 0.15
CA CYS A 26 4.20 6.13 0.13
C CYS A 26 4.71 7.28 -0.75
N GLY A 27 5.38 8.27 -0.13
CA GLY A 27 5.98 9.44 -0.80
C GLY A 27 7.41 9.23 -1.32
N THR A 28 8.03 8.08 -1.04
CA THR A 28 9.45 7.86 -1.38
C THR A 28 9.73 7.79 -2.89
N THR A 29 10.99 8.01 -3.25
CA THR A 29 11.48 8.20 -4.62
C THR A 29 10.95 7.18 -5.65
N PRO A 30 10.94 5.85 -5.37
CA PRO A 30 10.40 4.88 -6.32
C PRO A 30 8.90 5.07 -6.61
N CYS A 31 8.12 5.47 -5.61
CA CYS A 31 6.70 5.76 -5.77
C CYS A 31 6.47 7.13 -6.42
N MET A 32 7.29 8.13 -6.07
CA MET A 32 7.28 9.45 -6.70
C MET A 32 7.52 9.36 -8.21
N LEU A 33 8.53 8.60 -8.65
CA LEU A 33 8.83 8.36 -10.07
C LEU A 33 7.69 7.66 -10.82
N ARG A 34 6.84 6.92 -10.10
CA ARG A 34 5.65 6.24 -10.63
C ARG A 34 4.37 7.07 -10.54
N GLY A 35 4.45 8.32 -10.07
CA GLY A 35 3.33 9.26 -10.02
C GLY A 35 2.54 9.25 -8.71
N ALA A 36 3.17 8.93 -7.57
CA ALA A 36 2.49 8.95 -6.26
C ALA A 36 1.83 10.29 -5.92
N GLU A 37 2.43 11.41 -6.33
CA GLU A 37 1.86 12.76 -6.14
C GLU A 37 0.46 12.89 -6.76
N SER A 38 0.27 12.36 -7.98
CA SER A 38 -1.03 12.39 -8.65
C SER A 38 -2.10 11.62 -7.87
N ILE A 39 -1.71 10.59 -7.12
CA ILE A 39 -2.61 9.81 -6.27
C ILE A 39 -2.97 10.61 -5.01
N ILE A 40 -1.98 11.22 -4.35
CA ILE A 40 -2.21 12.09 -3.19
C ILE A 40 -3.17 13.22 -3.54
N GLU A 41 -2.96 13.87 -4.69
CA GLU A 41 -3.85 14.92 -5.18
C GLU A 41 -5.26 14.40 -5.46
N THR A 42 -5.39 13.22 -6.07
CA THR A 42 -6.69 12.63 -6.39
C THR A 42 -7.47 12.29 -5.13
N ILE A 43 -6.81 11.71 -4.12
CA ILE A 43 -7.42 11.43 -2.82
C ILE A 43 -7.84 12.73 -2.14
N SER A 44 -6.95 13.73 -2.14
CA SER A 44 -7.21 15.04 -1.53
C SER A 44 -8.42 15.72 -2.19
N LYS A 45 -8.51 15.70 -3.52
CA LYS A 45 -9.64 16.26 -4.29
C LYS A 45 -10.94 15.49 -4.04
N LYS A 46 -10.91 14.15 -3.97
CA LYS A 46 -12.10 13.30 -3.78
C LYS A 46 -12.66 13.38 -2.36
N LEU A 47 -11.80 13.44 -1.35
CA LEU A 47 -12.19 13.47 0.06
C LEU A 47 -12.31 14.90 0.61
N GLY A 48 -11.79 15.91 -0.10
CA GLY A 48 -11.80 17.30 0.32
C GLY A 48 -10.92 17.58 1.55
N ILE A 49 -9.85 16.80 1.74
CA ILE A 49 -8.92 16.90 2.87
C ILE A 49 -7.50 17.09 2.37
N LYS A 50 -6.62 17.61 3.23
CA LYS A 50 -5.17 17.65 2.99
C LYS A 50 -4.46 16.45 3.62
N VAL A 51 -3.19 16.26 3.27
CA VAL A 51 -2.31 15.30 3.93
C VAL A 51 -2.20 15.65 5.42
N GLY A 52 -2.41 14.67 6.29
CA GLY A 52 -2.45 14.80 7.73
C GLY A 52 -3.84 15.08 8.32
N GLU A 53 -4.84 15.37 7.49
CA GLU A 53 -6.21 15.67 7.96
C GLU A 53 -7.11 14.43 7.95
N THR A 54 -8.16 14.51 8.77
CA THR A 54 -9.22 13.49 8.85
C THR A 54 -10.50 14.08 8.31
N THR A 55 -11.22 13.30 7.51
CA THR A 55 -12.56 13.65 7.00
C THR A 55 -13.53 13.97 8.14
N LYS A 56 -14.47 14.89 7.90
CA LYS A 56 -15.50 15.29 8.90
C LYS A 56 -16.37 14.11 9.35
N ASP A 57 -16.52 13.10 8.48
CA ASP A 57 -17.27 11.88 8.75
C ASP A 57 -16.52 10.91 9.69
N GLY A 58 -15.25 11.20 10.04
CA GLY A 58 -14.41 10.34 10.86
C GLY A 58 -14.03 9.01 10.18
N LEU A 59 -14.24 8.90 8.86
CA LEU A 59 -14.04 7.65 8.13
C LEU A 59 -12.63 7.50 7.59
N PHE A 60 -12.05 8.55 7.01
CA PHE A 60 -10.74 8.52 6.37
C PHE A 60 -9.78 9.53 6.98
N THR A 61 -8.53 9.11 7.18
CA THR A 61 -7.39 9.98 7.46
C THR A 61 -6.35 9.76 6.39
N LEU A 62 -5.87 10.83 5.76
CA LEU A 62 -4.81 10.75 4.74
C LEU A 62 -3.47 11.04 5.41
N ALA A 63 -2.50 10.15 5.27
CA ALA A 63 -1.13 10.34 5.73
C ALA A 63 -0.14 9.99 4.63
N GLU A 64 0.87 10.83 4.46
CA GLU A 64 2.04 10.50 3.67
C GLU A 64 3.04 9.76 4.56
N VAL A 65 3.55 8.64 4.07
CA VAL A 65 4.48 7.77 4.79
C VAL A 65 5.72 7.47 3.96
N GLU A 66 6.75 7.01 4.67
CA GLU A 66 7.99 6.52 4.07
C GLU A 66 7.81 5.17 3.37
N CYS A 67 8.92 4.58 2.94
CA CYS A 67 8.94 3.34 2.18
C CYS A 67 8.22 2.20 2.91
N LEU A 68 7.18 1.66 2.27
CA LEU A 68 6.43 0.49 2.73
C LEU A 68 6.93 -0.82 2.10
N GLY A 69 8.09 -0.81 1.44
CA GLY A 69 8.79 -2.02 1.00
C GLY A 69 8.22 -2.74 -0.23
N ALA A 70 7.25 -2.17 -0.94
CA ALA A 70 6.69 -2.76 -2.16
C ALA A 70 6.99 -1.93 -3.41
N CYS A 71 8.27 -1.57 -3.61
CA CYS A 71 8.70 -0.70 -4.71
C CYS A 71 8.42 -1.29 -6.10
N VAL A 72 8.53 -2.62 -6.25
CA VAL A 72 8.10 -3.34 -7.48
C VAL A 72 6.61 -3.20 -7.73
N ASN A 73 5.85 -2.82 -6.69
CA ASN A 73 4.42 -2.55 -6.61
C ASN A 73 4.04 -1.03 -6.55
N ALA A 74 4.96 -0.12 -6.93
CA ALA A 74 4.72 1.33 -7.00
C ALA A 74 3.82 1.80 -8.17
N PRO A 75 3.01 2.88 -8.00
CA PRO A 75 2.88 3.73 -6.82
C PRO A 75 1.86 3.12 -5.84
N MET A 76 2.20 3.12 -4.54
CA MET A 76 1.48 2.32 -3.57
C MET A 76 0.85 3.15 -2.45
N VAL A 77 -0.46 2.97 -2.32
CA VAL A 77 -1.24 3.24 -1.10
C VAL A 77 -1.55 1.90 -0.42
N GLN A 78 -1.83 0.89 -1.25
CA GLN A 78 -1.75 -0.56 -0.93
C GLN A 78 -1.93 -1.42 -2.21
N ALA A 79 -1.53 -0.96 -3.40
CA ALA A 79 -1.61 -1.67 -4.70
C ALA A 79 -0.93 -0.86 -5.81
N TYR A 80 -0.66 -1.42 -7.01
CA TYR A 80 -0.46 -0.63 -8.23
C TYR A 80 -1.81 0.03 -8.57
N LEU A 81 -1.92 1.36 -8.41
CA LEU A 81 -3.17 2.09 -8.67
C LEU A 81 -3.03 3.12 -9.78
N THR A 82 -4.09 3.25 -10.58
CA THR A 82 -4.38 4.48 -11.32
C THR A 82 -5.23 5.43 -10.45
N PRO A 83 -5.31 6.73 -10.79
CA PRO A 83 -6.21 7.67 -10.12
C PRO A 83 -7.70 7.27 -10.17
N LYS A 84 -8.10 6.42 -11.11
CA LYS A 84 -9.47 5.88 -11.14
C LYS A 84 -9.66 4.79 -10.10
N ASP A 85 -8.71 3.85 -10.03
CA ASP A 85 -8.77 2.73 -9.08
C ASP A 85 -8.82 3.20 -7.62
N ILE A 86 -8.12 4.30 -7.29
CA ILE A 86 -8.17 4.85 -5.93
C ILE A 86 -9.55 5.43 -5.61
N CYS A 87 -10.23 6.05 -6.58
CA CYS A 87 -11.59 6.55 -6.40
C CYS A 87 -12.56 5.39 -6.13
N ASP A 88 -12.46 4.32 -6.91
CA ASP A 88 -13.29 3.13 -6.77
C ASP A 88 -13.06 2.45 -5.41
N ILE A 89 -11.80 2.36 -4.97
CA ILE A 89 -11.44 1.81 -3.66
C ILE A 89 -12.03 2.65 -2.52
N LEU A 90 -11.94 3.98 -2.61
CA LEU A 90 -12.54 4.86 -1.60
C LEU A 90 -14.08 4.73 -1.56
N ASP A 91 -14.71 4.58 -2.71
CA ASP A 91 -16.16 4.39 -2.81
C ASP A 91 -16.58 3.00 -2.29
N GLU A 92 -15.79 1.94 -2.54
CA GLU A 92 -15.97 0.61 -1.93
C GLU A 92 -15.87 0.65 -0.39
N PHE A 93 -14.87 1.36 0.15
CA PHE A 93 -14.71 1.53 1.59
C PHE A 93 -15.86 2.31 2.24
N LYS A 94 -16.38 3.33 1.55
CA LYS A 94 -17.58 4.07 1.96
C LYS A 94 -18.82 3.18 1.94
N ALA A 95 -18.95 2.30 0.96
CA ALA A 95 -20.02 1.31 0.87
C ALA A 95 -19.88 0.16 1.90
N GLY A 96 -18.84 0.18 2.74
CA GLY A 96 -18.58 -0.86 3.75
C GLY A 96 -18.01 -2.16 3.17
N LYS A 97 -17.66 -2.19 1.87
CA LYS A 97 -17.01 -3.32 1.23
C LYS A 97 -15.51 -3.27 1.51
N ARG A 98 -14.88 -4.44 1.53
CA ARG A 98 -13.42 -4.57 1.63
C ARG A 98 -12.84 -4.85 0.26
N PRO A 99 -12.09 -3.91 -0.36
CA PRO A 99 -11.42 -4.17 -1.63
C PRO A 99 -10.40 -5.30 -1.48
N LYS A 100 -10.17 -6.05 -2.56
CA LYS A 100 -9.15 -7.09 -2.57
C LYS A 100 -7.76 -6.47 -2.41
N PRO A 101 -6.93 -6.92 -1.46
CA PRO A 101 -5.56 -6.45 -1.32
C PRO A 101 -4.70 -7.03 -2.45
N GLY A 102 -3.86 -6.19 -3.05
CA GLY A 102 -2.95 -6.59 -4.13
C GLY A 102 -3.04 -5.68 -5.37
N PRO A 103 -2.19 -5.91 -6.38
CA PRO A 103 -2.14 -5.09 -7.59
C PRO A 103 -3.47 -5.08 -8.35
N ARG A 104 -3.85 -3.92 -8.91
CA ARG A 104 -5.05 -3.77 -9.78
C ARG A 104 -4.72 -3.80 -11.27
N SER A 105 -3.45 -3.93 -11.64
CA SER A 105 -2.96 -3.94 -13.03
C SER A 105 -3.15 -5.26 -13.78
N GLY A 106 -3.80 -6.26 -13.17
CA GLY A 106 -4.03 -7.59 -13.77
C GLY A 106 -2.99 -8.64 -13.42
N ARG A 107 -1.87 -8.25 -12.80
CA ARG A 107 -0.94 -9.19 -12.15
C ARG A 107 -1.37 -9.50 -10.71
N LEU A 108 -0.92 -10.63 -10.19
CA LEU A 108 -1.27 -11.16 -8.89
C LEU A 108 -0.37 -10.63 -7.75
N ALA A 109 0.95 -10.60 -7.94
CA ALA A 109 1.90 -10.21 -6.89
C ALA A 109 2.98 -9.25 -7.43
N SER A 110 4.16 -9.78 -7.74
CA SER A 110 5.33 -9.02 -8.20
C SER A 110 5.85 -9.50 -9.55
N GLU A 111 5.10 -10.35 -10.23
CA GLU A 111 5.47 -10.83 -11.55
C GLU A 111 5.43 -9.70 -12.60
N PRO A 112 6.15 -9.86 -13.71
CA PRO A 112 6.02 -8.96 -14.84
C PRO A 112 4.58 -8.94 -15.36
N ILE A 113 4.11 -7.77 -15.77
CA ILE A 113 2.75 -7.60 -16.34
C ILE A 113 2.53 -8.46 -17.59
N THR A 114 3.59 -8.74 -18.34
CA THR A 114 3.59 -9.58 -19.55
C THR A 114 3.54 -11.07 -19.25
N GLY A 115 3.46 -11.47 -17.98
CA GLY A 115 3.51 -12.86 -17.53
C GLY A 115 4.87 -13.25 -16.90
N PRO A 116 4.94 -14.41 -16.23
CA PRO A 116 6.14 -14.86 -15.55
C PRO A 116 7.28 -15.14 -16.55
N THR A 117 8.34 -14.34 -16.49
CA THR A 117 9.58 -14.56 -17.26
C THR A 117 10.55 -15.50 -16.56
N THR A 118 10.32 -15.77 -15.28
CA THR A 118 11.11 -16.66 -14.42
C THR A 118 10.18 -17.59 -13.67
N LEU A 119 10.71 -18.68 -13.12
CA LEU A 119 9.92 -19.72 -12.41
C LEU A 119 8.79 -20.29 -13.29
N THR A 120 9.04 -20.45 -14.59
CA THR A 120 8.11 -21.06 -15.55
C THR A 120 8.05 -22.57 -15.45
N THR A 121 8.96 -23.18 -14.70
CA THR A 121 9.03 -24.62 -14.47
C THR A 121 8.49 -24.96 -13.09
N PRO A 122 7.94 -26.18 -12.90
CA PRO A 122 7.50 -26.62 -11.59
C PRO A 122 8.66 -26.61 -10.57
N PRO A 123 8.36 -26.46 -9.27
CA PRO A 123 9.37 -26.46 -8.25
C PRO A 123 10.17 -27.77 -8.27
N LYS A 124 11.46 -27.64 -7.95
CA LYS A 124 12.33 -28.80 -7.83
C LYS A 124 11.81 -29.73 -6.72
N PRO A 125 11.85 -31.05 -6.94
CA PRO A 125 11.33 -32.00 -5.96
C PRO A 125 12.18 -31.97 -4.68
N PRO A 126 11.63 -32.41 -3.52
CA PRO A 126 12.41 -32.65 -2.32
C PRO A 126 13.57 -33.60 -2.64
N GLY A 127 14.77 -33.31 -2.16
CA GLY A 127 15.96 -34.08 -2.51
C GLY A 127 16.86 -33.43 -3.56
N PHE A 128 16.33 -32.47 -4.33
CA PHE A 128 17.11 -31.80 -5.36
C PHE A 128 18.23 -30.94 -4.74
N GLY A 129 19.48 -31.29 -5.01
CA GLY A 129 20.65 -30.55 -4.55
C GLY A 129 21.17 -30.96 -3.17
N PHE A 130 20.65 -32.04 -2.55
CA PHE A 130 21.30 -32.59 -1.36
C PHE A 130 22.70 -33.10 -1.70
N GLN A 131 23.65 -32.74 -0.83
CA GLN A 131 25.00 -33.27 -0.89
C GLN A 131 24.99 -34.70 -0.36
N LYS A 132 25.91 -35.55 -0.86
CA LYS A 132 26.03 -36.91 -0.35
C LYS A 132 26.40 -36.87 1.14
N GLY A 133 25.59 -37.51 1.99
CA GLY A 133 25.85 -37.65 3.44
C GLY A 133 24.92 -36.85 4.36
N ILE A 134 23.90 -36.17 3.80
CA ILE A 134 22.76 -35.52 4.49
C ILE A 134 21.48 -36.13 3.91
#